data_AF-A0A7M2RJA9-F1
#
_entry.id   AF-A0A7M2RJA9-F1
#
_cell.length_a   1.000
_cell.length_b   1.000
_cell.length_c   1.000
_cell.angle_alpha   90.00
_cell.angle_beta   90.00
_cell.angle_gamma   90.00
#
_symmetry.space_group_name_H-M   'P 1'
#
loop_
_entity.id
_entity.type
_entity.pdbx_description
1 polymer ?
#
loop_
_entity_poly.entity_id
_entity_poly.type
_entity_poly.pdbx_seq_one_letter_code
_entity_poly.pdbx_strand_id
1 'polypeptide(L)'
;MTTGEKISKLRKENNYTQEQLSHILGVSRQSISKWESNIAYPETDKLIRISELFVCSLDYLLKEEMEDDSRPQESQIYSSYLLRRTIRERKSKKTIWGLPVWHIGKNAKGIISIGLNAKGLIAIGLRAQGLISIGMLSLGVFSFGMLSLGLILSIGSVALGIFSAGAFAAGVFSTGAISFGIISLGSIAIGDFSVGPLAIGKYFAAGDHARAMIALGETKAYGSAFRKIGKLSSTEITTVKALLSANVPSYLIWAKNMIQVFIS
;
A
#
# COMPACT_ATOMS: atom_id res chain seq x y z
N MET A 1 -38.37 8.92 -7.83
CA MET A 1 -38.77 9.09 -6.41
C MET A 1 -38.87 10.56 -6.05
N THR A 2 -39.88 10.94 -5.25
CA THR A 2 -40.05 12.31 -4.71
C THR A 2 -39.11 12.58 -3.50
N THR A 3 -38.91 13.85 -3.13
CA THR A 3 -38.09 14.24 -1.96
C THR A 3 -38.58 13.58 -0.66
N GLY A 4 -39.89 13.55 -0.43
CA GLY A 4 -40.48 12.93 0.77
C GLY A 4 -40.24 11.42 0.85
N GLU A 5 -40.35 10.73 -0.29
CA GLU A 5 -40.03 9.30 -0.40
C GLU A 5 -38.56 9.03 -0.10
N LYS A 6 -37.65 9.88 -0.60
CA LYS A 6 -36.20 9.76 -0.34
C LYS A 6 -35.88 9.95 1.15
N ILE A 7 -36.50 10.93 1.81
CA ILE A 7 -36.36 11.15 3.26
C ILE A 7 -36.89 9.92 4.03
N SER A 8 -38.07 9.41 3.67
CA SER A 8 -38.66 8.23 4.33
C SER A 8 -37.79 6.98 4.15
N LYS A 9 -37.24 6.78 2.95
CA LYS A 9 -36.32 5.67 2.65
C LYS A 9 -35.05 5.75 3.49
N LEU A 10 -34.34 6.89 3.47
CA LEU A 10 -33.12 7.08 4.24
C LEU A 10 -33.34 6.90 5.74
N ARG A 11 -34.48 7.40 6.27
CA ARG A 11 -34.85 7.21 7.67
C ARG A 11 -34.98 5.72 8.02
N LYS A 12 -35.68 4.94 7.18
CA LYS A 12 -35.90 3.51 7.38
C LYS A 12 -34.60 2.70 7.26
N GLU A 13 -33.76 3.00 6.26
CA GLU A 13 -32.46 2.35 6.07
C GLU A 13 -31.52 2.55 7.27
N ASN A 14 -31.62 3.71 7.93
CA ASN A 14 -30.86 4.02 9.14
C ASN A 14 -31.61 3.66 10.44
N ASN A 15 -32.70 2.89 10.36
CA ASN A 15 -33.48 2.40 11.51
C ASN A 15 -34.00 3.47 12.47
N TYR A 16 -34.31 4.68 11.97
CA TYR A 16 -34.89 5.73 12.79
C TYR A 16 -36.41 5.72 12.75
N THR A 17 -37.05 5.97 13.90
CA THR A 17 -38.47 6.35 13.95
C THR A 17 -38.63 7.82 13.55
N GLN A 18 -39.85 8.22 13.15
CA GLN A 18 -40.13 9.64 12.87
C GLN A 18 -39.87 10.54 14.08
N GLU A 19 -40.10 10.03 15.30
CA GLU A 19 -39.85 10.72 16.57
C GLU A 19 -38.34 10.93 16.82
N GLN A 20 -37.55 9.89 16.53
CA GLN A 20 -36.09 9.98 16.67
C GLN A 20 -35.51 10.97 15.66
N LEU A 21 -35.96 10.90 14.39
CA LEU A 21 -35.53 11.82 13.36
C LEU A 21 -35.92 13.27 13.69
N SER A 22 -37.11 13.49 14.24
CA SER A 22 -37.56 14.82 14.63
C SER A 22 -36.71 15.41 15.75
N HIS A 23 -36.34 14.60 16.75
CA HIS A 23 -35.44 15.02 17.83
C HIS A 23 -34.04 15.37 17.29
N ILE A 24 -33.48 14.54 16.39
CA ILE A 24 -32.17 14.80 15.77
C ILE A 24 -32.18 16.10 14.96
N LEU A 25 -33.24 16.34 14.19
CA LEU A 25 -33.36 17.52 13.32
C LEU A 25 -33.88 18.76 14.04
N GLY A 26 -34.29 18.65 15.31
CA GLY A 26 -34.81 19.76 16.12
C GLY A 26 -36.13 20.30 15.58
N VAL A 27 -37.01 19.42 15.11
CA VAL A 27 -38.34 19.74 14.58
C VAL A 27 -39.40 18.88 15.26
N SER A 28 -40.68 19.20 15.05
CA SER A 28 -41.76 18.35 15.55
C SER A 28 -41.88 17.06 14.72
N ARG A 29 -42.36 15.97 15.33
CA ARG A 29 -42.67 14.72 14.62
C ARG A 29 -43.64 14.94 13.45
N GLN A 30 -44.56 15.89 13.62
CA GLN A 30 -45.54 16.26 12.59
C GLN A 30 -44.85 16.85 11.35
N SER A 31 -43.78 17.62 11.51
CA SER A 31 -42.99 18.14 10.38
C SER A 31 -42.37 16.99 9.56
N ILE A 32 -41.78 15.99 10.22
CA ILE A 32 -41.22 14.81 9.54
C ILE A 32 -42.31 14.07 8.75
N SER A 33 -43.47 13.83 9.37
CA SER A 33 -44.59 13.15 8.72
C SER A 33 -45.09 13.92 7.48
N LYS A 34 -45.18 15.26 7.58
CA LYS A 34 -45.57 16.11 6.45
C LYS A 34 -44.54 16.09 5.32
N TRP A 35 -43.25 16.06 5.64
CA TRP A 35 -42.18 15.95 4.64
C TRP A 35 -42.21 14.60 3.93
N GLU A 36 -42.33 13.50 4.68
CA GLU A 36 -42.39 12.15 4.10
C GLU A 36 -43.64 11.93 3.24
N SER A 37 -44.73 12.63 3.54
CA SER A 37 -45.99 12.57 2.79
C SER A 37 -46.06 13.58 1.64
N ASN A 38 -44.97 14.32 1.35
CA ASN A 38 -44.92 15.41 0.36
C ASN A 38 -45.97 16.53 0.59
N ILE A 39 -46.48 16.69 1.80
CA ILE A 39 -47.47 17.73 2.18
C ILE A 39 -46.78 19.07 2.41
N ALA A 40 -45.53 19.04 2.89
CA ALA A 40 -44.71 20.22 3.12
C ALA A 40 -43.27 19.93 2.75
N TYR A 41 -42.50 20.98 2.42
CA TYR A 41 -41.09 20.86 2.12
C TYR A 41 -40.23 21.17 3.35
N PRO A 42 -39.09 20.47 3.57
CA PRO A 42 -38.14 20.89 4.59
C PRO A 42 -37.48 22.21 4.21
N GLU A 43 -37.24 23.07 5.19
CA GLU A 43 -36.48 24.31 5.01
C GLU A 43 -35.03 24.02 4.61
N THR A 44 -34.36 24.99 3.99
CA THR A 44 -32.98 24.84 3.47
C THR A 44 -32.00 24.36 4.54
N ASP A 45 -32.10 24.89 5.77
CA ASP A 45 -31.25 24.47 6.89
C ASP A 45 -31.52 23.00 7.29
N LYS A 46 -32.78 22.55 7.25
CA LYS A 46 -33.17 21.17 7.52
C LYS A 46 -32.73 20.23 6.39
N LEU A 47 -32.82 20.66 5.14
CA LEU A 47 -32.31 19.90 3.99
C LEU A 47 -30.81 19.66 4.11
N ILE A 48 -30.05 20.70 4.47
CA ILE A 48 -28.61 20.57 4.74
C ILE A 48 -28.39 19.56 5.87
N ARG A 49 -29.12 19.68 6.97
CA ARG A 49 -28.96 18.79 8.13
C ARG A 49 -29.33 17.32 7.83
N ILE A 50 -30.34 17.09 6.99
CA ILE A 50 -30.72 15.77 6.49
C ILE A 50 -29.61 15.21 5.60
N SER A 51 -29.06 16.03 4.70
CA SER A 51 -27.95 15.64 3.82
C SER A 51 -26.71 15.22 4.61
N GLU A 52 -26.41 15.94 5.71
CA GLU A 52 -25.31 15.62 6.61
C GLU A 52 -25.57 14.36 7.44
N LEU A 53 -26.79 14.19 7.94
CA LEU A 53 -27.18 13.05 8.78
C LEU A 53 -27.11 11.73 8.02
N PHE A 54 -27.64 11.72 6.79
CA PHE A 54 -27.70 10.51 5.96
C PHE A 54 -26.56 10.38 4.97
N VAL A 55 -25.60 11.31 5.00
CA VAL A 55 -24.43 11.32 4.11
C VAL A 55 -24.88 11.21 2.64
N CYS A 56 -25.80 12.08 2.24
CA CYS A 56 -26.31 12.17 0.87
C CYS A 56 -26.16 13.60 0.32
N SER A 57 -26.21 13.78 -0.99
CA SER A 57 -26.10 15.08 -1.65
C SER A 57 -27.46 15.80 -1.63
N LEU A 58 -27.44 17.13 -1.57
CA LEU A 58 -28.66 17.92 -1.74
C LEU A 58 -29.31 17.66 -3.10
N ASP A 59 -28.50 17.48 -4.13
CA ASP A 59 -28.97 17.08 -5.47
C ASP A 59 -29.76 15.78 -5.43
N TYR A 60 -29.28 14.75 -4.72
CA TYR A 60 -30.02 13.51 -4.55
C TYR A 60 -31.35 13.75 -3.83
N LEU A 61 -31.38 14.56 -2.78
CA LEU A 61 -32.61 14.85 -2.04
C LEU A 61 -33.64 15.61 -2.88
N LEU A 62 -33.20 16.58 -3.69
CA LEU A 62 -34.06 17.55 -4.36
C LEU A 62 -34.46 17.17 -5.80
N LYS A 63 -33.60 16.47 -6.54
CA LYS A 63 -33.89 16.12 -7.93
C LYS A 63 -34.81 14.91 -7.97
N GLU A 64 -35.96 15.03 -8.60
CA GLU A 64 -36.76 13.88 -8.99
C GLU A 64 -36.00 13.16 -10.11
N GLU A 65 -35.78 11.86 -9.96
CA GLU A 65 -35.08 11.07 -10.97
C GLU A 65 -35.83 11.19 -12.31
N MET A 66 -35.26 11.93 -13.27
CA MET A 66 -35.47 11.64 -14.68
C MET A 66 -34.65 10.37 -14.99
N GLU A 67 -35.27 9.37 -15.60
CA GLU A 67 -34.57 8.25 -16.21
C GLU A 67 -33.60 8.79 -17.25
N ASP A 68 -32.34 8.99 -16.86
CA ASP A 68 -31.24 9.10 -17.79
C ASP A 68 -30.04 8.28 -17.29
N ASP A 69 -29.68 7.30 -18.10
CA ASP A 69 -28.78 6.18 -17.85
C ASP A 69 -27.30 6.60 -17.96
N SER A 70 -26.96 7.79 -17.48
CA SER A 70 -25.61 8.34 -17.54
C SER A 70 -25.13 8.74 -16.15
N ARG A 71 -24.58 7.76 -15.41
CA ARG A 71 -23.93 7.98 -14.09
C ARG A 71 -22.43 8.24 -14.23
N PRO A 72 -21.92 9.46 -13.97
CA PRO A 72 -20.52 9.65 -13.56
C PRO A 72 -20.41 9.59 -12.02
N GLN A 73 -19.85 8.49 -11.51
CA GLN A 73 -19.13 8.32 -10.23
C GLN A 73 -19.46 9.27 -9.05
N GLU A 74 -20.62 9.14 -8.41
CA GLU A 74 -20.93 9.83 -7.14
C GLU A 74 -20.05 9.37 -5.94
N SER A 75 -19.46 8.16 -6.01
CA SER A 75 -18.66 7.57 -4.92
C SER A 75 -17.39 8.35 -4.57
N GLN A 76 -16.83 9.10 -5.52
CA GLN A 76 -15.62 9.91 -5.30
C GLN A 76 -15.91 11.16 -4.46
N ILE A 77 -17.09 11.76 -4.62
CA ILE A 77 -17.46 13.01 -3.95
C ILE A 77 -17.71 12.75 -2.46
N TYR A 78 -18.46 11.70 -2.10
CA TYR A 78 -18.72 11.36 -0.68
C TYR A 78 -17.45 11.04 0.10
N SER A 79 -16.53 10.27 -0.48
CA SER A 79 -15.22 9.99 0.11
C SER A 79 -14.45 11.27 0.41
N SER A 80 -14.56 12.27 -0.47
CA SER A 80 -13.91 13.56 -0.29
C SER A 80 -14.51 14.41 0.84
N TYR A 81 -15.84 14.33 1.07
CA TYR A 81 -16.53 15.05 2.15
C TYR A 81 -16.23 14.47 3.53
N LEU A 82 -16.24 13.14 3.69
CA LEU A 82 -15.89 12.49 4.97
C LEU A 82 -14.42 12.74 5.36
N LEU A 83 -13.50 12.68 4.39
CA LEU A 83 -12.09 13.00 4.64
C LEU A 83 -11.84 14.48 4.99
N ARG A 84 -12.73 15.40 4.58
CA ARG A 84 -12.53 16.84 4.79
C ARG A 84 -12.82 17.29 6.22
N ARG A 85 -13.64 16.57 6.99
CA ARG A 85 -14.02 16.96 8.37
C ARG A 85 -13.15 16.38 9.48
N THR A 86 -12.41 15.29 9.27
CA THR A 86 -11.80 14.55 10.40
C THR A 86 -10.38 14.98 10.79
N ILE A 87 -9.59 15.60 9.92
CA ILE A 87 -8.19 15.94 10.24
C ILE A 87 -8.03 17.43 10.56
N ARG A 88 -8.12 17.78 11.83
CA ARG A 88 -7.77 19.12 12.32
C ARG A 88 -6.25 19.32 12.24
N GLU A 89 -5.83 20.34 11.52
CA GLU A 89 -4.41 20.67 11.35
C GLU A 89 -3.80 21.14 12.69
N ARG A 90 -2.66 20.56 13.07
CA ARG A 90 -1.90 20.92 14.28
C ARG A 90 -0.42 20.98 13.96
N LYS A 91 0.26 22.03 14.41
CA LYS A 91 1.69 22.28 14.18
C LYS A 91 2.39 22.68 15.47
N SER A 92 3.64 22.26 15.62
CA SER A 92 4.51 22.78 16.68
C SER A 92 4.79 24.26 16.47
N LYS A 93 4.87 25.02 17.58
CA LYS A 93 5.30 26.43 17.57
C LYS A 93 6.81 26.57 17.34
N LYS A 94 7.60 25.56 17.77
CA LYS A 94 9.04 25.53 17.55
C LYS A 94 9.33 25.07 16.12
N THR A 95 10.12 25.85 15.40
CA THR A 95 10.63 25.52 14.07
C THR A 95 12.13 25.26 14.15
N ILE A 96 12.58 24.24 13.42
CA ILE A 96 13.99 23.93 13.20
C ILE A 96 14.20 24.03 11.69
N TRP A 97 15.13 24.87 11.27
CA TRP A 97 15.44 25.09 9.84
C TRP A 97 14.22 25.58 9.03
N GLY A 98 13.36 26.40 9.66
CA GLY A 98 12.13 26.90 9.03
C GLY A 98 11.00 25.86 8.92
N LEU A 99 11.21 24.62 9.38
CA LEU A 99 10.21 23.55 9.39
C LEU A 99 9.68 23.32 10.81
N PRO A 100 8.37 23.09 11.01
CA PRO A 100 7.85 22.74 12.32
C PRO A 100 8.41 21.39 12.77
N VAL A 101 8.74 21.27 14.05
CA VAL A 101 9.26 20.01 14.62
C VAL A 101 8.29 18.85 14.37
N TRP A 102 7.00 19.08 14.61
CA TRP A 102 5.95 18.17 14.17
C TRP A 102 4.80 18.91 13.47
N HIS A 103 4.17 18.25 12.51
CA HIS A 103 2.97 18.73 11.82
C HIS A 103 2.01 17.55 11.55
N ILE A 104 0.78 17.66 12.02
CA ILE A 104 -0.33 16.73 11.76
C ILE A 104 -1.36 17.44 10.89
N GLY A 105 -1.72 16.87 9.74
CA GLY A 105 -2.67 17.51 8.82
C GLY A 105 -2.85 16.74 7.52
N LYS A 106 -3.77 17.18 6.65
CA LYS A 106 -3.95 16.56 5.33
C LYS A 106 -2.68 16.67 4.48
N ASN A 107 -1.99 17.81 4.54
CA ASN A 107 -0.75 18.09 3.84
C ASN A 107 0.35 18.48 4.86
N ALA A 108 0.80 17.51 5.63
CA ALA A 108 1.79 17.70 6.68
C ALA A 108 3.21 17.88 6.10
N LYS A 109 3.88 18.96 6.53
CA LYS A 109 5.29 19.28 6.24
C LYS A 109 6.01 19.66 7.54
N GLY A 110 7.09 18.97 7.87
CA GLY A 110 7.86 19.20 9.10
C GLY A 110 9.01 18.20 9.25
N ILE A 111 9.71 18.21 10.38
CA ILE A 111 10.69 17.15 10.67
C ILE A 111 9.94 15.82 10.86
N ILE A 112 8.93 15.83 11.73
CA ILE A 112 7.99 14.73 11.91
C ILE A 112 6.65 15.13 11.30
N SER A 113 6.16 14.39 10.31
CA SER A 113 4.92 14.71 9.59
C SER A 113 3.96 13.53 9.60
N ILE A 114 2.71 13.78 9.98
CA ILE A 114 1.65 12.76 10.04
C ILE A 114 0.44 13.26 9.26
N GLY A 115 -0.01 12.52 8.25
CA GLY A 115 -1.07 13.03 7.38
C GLY A 115 -1.46 12.15 6.21
N LEU A 116 -2.37 12.65 5.35
CA LEU A 116 -2.60 12.00 4.06
C LEU A 116 -1.38 12.15 3.15
N ASN A 117 -0.88 13.38 3.03
CA ASN A 117 0.36 13.70 2.33
C ASN A 117 1.35 14.22 3.36
N ALA A 118 2.28 13.36 3.79
CA ALA A 118 3.30 13.65 4.79
C ALA A 118 4.67 13.81 4.11
N LYS A 119 5.32 14.95 4.33
CA LYS A 119 6.67 15.24 3.83
C LYS A 119 7.57 15.70 4.97
N GLY A 120 8.66 14.99 5.21
CA GLY A 120 9.56 15.33 6.31
C GLY A 120 10.78 14.43 6.42
N LEU A 121 11.52 14.54 7.54
CA LEU A 121 12.56 13.58 7.87
C LEU A 121 11.92 12.23 8.22
N ILE A 122 10.89 12.28 9.07
CA ILE A 122 10.02 11.16 9.42
C ILE A 122 8.61 11.48 8.90
N ALA A 123 8.11 10.66 7.98
CA ALA A 123 6.81 10.86 7.35
C ALA A 123 5.91 9.63 7.56
N ILE A 124 4.73 9.84 8.13
CA ILE A 124 3.72 8.79 8.35
C ILE A 124 2.42 9.19 7.65
N GLY A 125 1.95 8.38 6.71
CA GLY A 125 0.74 8.75 5.98
C GLY A 125 0.30 7.84 4.85
N LEU A 126 -0.76 8.25 4.14
CA LEU A 126 -1.17 7.56 2.91
C LEU A 126 -0.08 7.70 1.84
N ARG A 127 0.42 8.93 1.63
CA ARG A 127 1.57 9.30 0.81
C ARG A 127 2.65 9.88 1.71
N ALA A 128 3.67 9.08 2.03
CA ALA A 128 4.78 9.46 2.89
C ALA A 128 6.06 9.66 2.07
N GLN A 129 6.68 10.83 2.19
CA GLN A 129 7.95 11.16 1.52
C GLN A 129 8.96 11.66 2.56
N GLY A 130 10.08 10.97 2.72
CA GLY A 130 11.08 11.39 3.72
C GLY A 130 12.34 10.55 3.79
N LEU A 131 13.17 10.76 4.82
CA LEU A 131 14.30 9.87 5.10
C LEU A 131 13.77 8.53 5.60
N ILE A 132 12.86 8.58 6.57
CA ILE A 132 12.10 7.44 7.09
C ILE A 132 10.63 7.66 6.72
N SER A 133 10.07 6.77 5.90
CA SER A 133 8.69 6.88 5.42
C SER A 133 7.88 5.64 5.78
N ILE A 134 6.72 5.85 6.39
CA ILE A 134 5.78 4.79 6.76
C ILE A 134 4.42 5.11 6.14
N GLY A 135 3.92 4.25 5.27
CA GLY A 135 2.65 4.55 4.61
C GLY A 135 2.13 3.53 3.63
N MET A 136 1.03 3.87 2.96
CA MET A 136 0.53 3.03 1.87
C MET A 136 1.41 3.20 0.61
N LEU A 137 1.66 4.45 0.23
CA LEU A 137 2.62 4.89 -0.78
C LEU A 137 3.80 5.54 -0.05
N SER A 138 4.93 4.83 0.01
CA SER A 138 6.08 5.24 0.82
C SER A 138 7.31 5.44 -0.07
N LEU A 139 7.92 6.63 0.02
CA LEU A 139 9.12 6.99 -0.73
C LEU A 139 10.16 7.56 0.25
N GLY A 140 11.31 6.91 0.35
CA GLY A 140 12.36 7.39 1.24
C GLY A 140 13.67 6.65 1.15
N VAL A 141 14.57 6.92 2.09
CA VAL A 141 15.82 6.15 2.22
C VAL A 141 15.54 4.82 2.93
N PHE A 142 14.76 4.89 4.01
CA PHE A 142 14.17 3.75 4.71
C PHE A 142 12.64 3.82 4.56
N SER A 143 12.09 2.91 3.77
CA SER A 143 10.69 2.96 3.36
C SER A 143 9.94 1.70 3.81
N PHE A 144 8.86 1.91 4.55
CA PHE A 144 7.94 0.87 5.02
C PHE A 144 6.55 1.15 4.47
N GLY A 145 5.99 0.25 3.68
CA GLY A 145 4.65 0.47 3.16
C GLY A 145 4.13 -0.57 2.20
N MET A 146 2.86 -0.49 1.81
CA MET A 146 2.29 -1.45 0.86
C MET A 146 2.99 -1.36 -0.51
N LEU A 147 3.14 -0.14 -1.03
CA LEU A 147 3.93 0.21 -2.21
C LEU A 147 5.11 1.06 -1.73
N SER A 148 6.29 0.43 -1.68
CA SER A 148 7.48 0.98 -1.02
C SER A 148 8.62 1.17 -2.03
N LEU A 149 9.13 2.41 -2.08
CA LEU A 149 10.31 2.80 -2.85
C LEU A 149 11.35 3.34 -1.87
N GLY A 150 12.24 2.44 -1.44
CA GLY A 150 13.33 2.74 -0.51
C GLY A 150 14.66 2.82 -1.23
N LEU A 151 15.46 3.86 -1.02
CA LEU A 151 16.80 3.92 -1.62
C LEU A 151 17.72 2.85 -1.02
N ILE A 152 17.76 2.75 0.32
CA ILE A 152 18.59 1.76 1.02
C ILE A 152 17.75 0.55 1.41
N LEU A 153 16.66 0.77 2.15
CA LEU A 153 15.82 -0.29 2.68
C LEU A 153 14.36 -0.06 2.26
N SER A 154 13.75 -1.08 1.67
CA SER A 154 12.35 -1.09 1.28
C SER A 154 11.66 -2.35 1.79
N ILE A 155 10.67 -2.18 2.68
CA ILE A 155 9.83 -3.27 3.16
C ILE A 155 8.39 -2.99 2.75
N GLY A 156 7.74 -3.96 2.10
CA GLY A 156 6.38 -3.78 1.62
C GLY A 156 5.74 -4.95 0.90
N SER A 157 4.52 -4.79 0.39
CA SER A 157 3.93 -5.79 -0.51
C SER A 157 4.61 -5.75 -1.87
N VAL A 158 4.81 -4.54 -2.40
CA VAL A 158 5.68 -4.25 -3.55
C VAL A 158 6.82 -3.38 -3.04
N ALA A 159 8.06 -3.86 -3.16
CA ALA A 159 9.23 -3.23 -2.57
C ALA A 159 10.35 -3.07 -3.61
N LEU A 160 10.87 -1.85 -3.74
CA LEU A 160 12.00 -1.51 -4.61
C LEU A 160 13.08 -0.81 -3.79
N GLY A 161 14.31 -1.34 -3.80
CA GLY A 161 15.44 -0.71 -3.12
C GLY A 161 16.73 -1.52 -3.17
N ILE A 162 17.83 -1.03 -2.56
CA ILE A 162 19.07 -1.82 -2.46
C ILE A 162 18.82 -3.11 -1.67
N PHE A 163 18.24 -2.97 -0.47
CA PHE A 163 17.69 -4.07 0.32
C PHE A 163 16.18 -4.02 0.24
N SER A 164 15.58 -5.03 -0.38
CA SER A 164 14.15 -5.09 -0.62
C SER A 164 13.54 -6.37 -0.04
N ALA A 165 12.45 -6.22 0.71
CA ALA A 165 11.69 -7.33 1.26
C ALA A 165 10.19 -7.14 0.99
N GLY A 166 9.55 -8.12 0.34
CA GLY A 166 8.13 -8.04 0.06
C GLY A 166 7.51 -9.22 -0.65
N ALA A 167 6.23 -9.13 -1.04
CA ALA A 167 5.63 -10.16 -1.89
C ALA A 167 6.21 -10.10 -3.30
N PHE A 168 6.33 -8.88 -3.84
CA PHE A 168 7.07 -8.54 -5.05
C PHE A 168 8.23 -7.64 -4.65
N ALA A 169 9.45 -8.14 -4.81
CA ALA A 169 10.65 -7.41 -4.41
C ALA A 169 11.63 -7.30 -5.57
N ALA A 170 12.21 -6.12 -5.76
CA ALA A 170 13.37 -5.95 -6.62
C ALA A 170 14.47 -5.12 -5.94
N GLY A 171 15.73 -5.55 -6.10
CA GLY A 171 16.86 -4.87 -5.46
C GLY A 171 18.22 -5.48 -5.74
N VAL A 172 19.26 -4.99 -5.05
CA VAL A 172 20.57 -5.65 -5.05
C VAL A 172 20.47 -6.93 -4.22
N PHE A 173 19.90 -6.81 -3.03
CA PHE A 173 19.45 -7.90 -2.18
C PHE A 173 17.92 -7.87 -2.13
N SER A 174 17.29 -8.91 -2.65
CA SER A 174 15.84 -8.98 -2.73
C SER A 174 15.35 -10.27 -2.09
N THR A 175 14.40 -10.14 -1.17
CA THR A 175 13.68 -11.28 -0.57
C THR A 175 12.18 -11.13 -0.81
N GLY A 176 11.53 -12.16 -1.36
CA GLY A 176 10.10 -12.12 -1.58
C GLY A 176 9.50 -13.33 -2.30
N ALA A 177 8.18 -13.41 -2.39
CA ALA A 177 7.54 -14.51 -3.13
C ALA A 177 7.98 -14.50 -4.60
N ILE A 178 7.96 -13.32 -5.23
CA ILE A 178 8.56 -13.04 -6.53
C ILE A 178 9.67 -12.02 -6.30
N SER A 179 10.91 -12.43 -6.58
CA SER A 179 12.10 -11.63 -6.28
C SER A 179 12.99 -11.44 -7.52
N PHE A 180 13.49 -10.22 -7.68
CA PHE A 180 14.46 -9.84 -8.71
C PHE A 180 15.68 -9.17 -8.08
N GLY A 181 16.89 -9.66 -8.35
CA GLY A 181 18.08 -8.96 -7.86
C GLY A 181 19.41 -9.59 -8.17
N ILE A 182 20.50 -8.98 -7.66
CA ILE A 182 21.82 -9.62 -7.75
C ILE A 182 21.82 -10.86 -6.85
N ILE A 183 21.40 -10.69 -5.59
CA ILE A 183 21.05 -11.79 -4.70
C ILE A 183 19.54 -11.81 -4.54
N SER A 184 18.92 -12.88 -5.00
CA SER A 184 17.46 -13.04 -5.02
C SER A 184 17.05 -14.28 -4.21
N LEU A 185 16.25 -14.06 -3.17
CA LEU A 185 15.70 -15.11 -2.32
C LEU A 185 14.17 -15.11 -2.47
N GLY A 186 13.58 -16.23 -2.89
CA GLY A 186 12.13 -16.24 -3.08
C GLY A 186 11.52 -17.53 -3.54
N SER A 187 10.19 -17.56 -3.70
CA SER A 187 9.52 -18.72 -4.32
C SER A 187 9.88 -18.79 -5.81
N ILE A 188 9.80 -17.64 -6.47
CA ILE A 188 10.31 -17.38 -7.82
C ILE A 188 11.43 -16.36 -7.67
N ALA A 189 12.67 -16.80 -7.89
CA ALA A 189 13.86 -15.99 -7.69
C ALA A 189 14.62 -15.83 -9.01
N ILE A 190 14.79 -14.59 -9.48
CA ILE A 190 15.46 -14.26 -10.73
C ILE A 190 16.63 -13.31 -10.44
N GLY A 191 17.85 -13.69 -10.79
CA GLY A 191 19.01 -12.90 -10.43
C GLY A 191 20.35 -13.40 -10.93
N ASP A 192 21.43 -12.83 -10.40
CA ASP A 192 22.78 -13.34 -10.63
C ASP A 192 23.05 -14.57 -9.75
N PHE A 193 22.62 -14.48 -8.49
CA PHE A 193 22.62 -15.55 -7.49
C PHE A 193 21.19 -15.70 -6.96
N SER A 194 20.57 -16.84 -7.23
CA SER A 194 19.16 -17.07 -6.92
C SER A 194 18.98 -18.29 -6.03
N VAL A 195 18.16 -18.16 -4.99
CA VAL A 195 17.78 -19.28 -4.12
C VAL A 195 16.28 -19.30 -3.94
N GLY A 196 15.67 -20.45 -4.20
CA GLY A 196 14.22 -20.58 -4.21
C GLY A 196 13.72 -21.83 -4.91
N PRO A 197 12.50 -22.33 -4.58
CA PRO A 197 11.85 -23.43 -5.29
C PRO A 197 11.96 -23.35 -6.81
N LEU A 198 11.74 -22.16 -7.40
CA LEU A 198 12.06 -21.86 -8.79
C LEU A 198 13.16 -20.78 -8.83
N ALA A 199 14.40 -21.21 -9.04
CA ALA A 199 15.57 -20.33 -9.05
C ALA A 199 16.17 -20.21 -10.46
N ILE A 200 16.25 -18.98 -10.97
CA ILE A 200 16.84 -18.65 -12.27
C ILE A 200 17.97 -17.65 -12.04
N GLY A 201 19.18 -18.19 -12.00
CA GLY A 201 20.42 -17.46 -11.75
C GLY A 201 21.26 -17.28 -13.02
N LYS A 202 22.08 -16.23 -13.09
CA LYS A 202 23.15 -16.15 -14.09
C LYS A 202 24.33 -17.05 -13.70
N TYR A 203 24.89 -16.86 -12.51
CA TYR A 203 26.05 -17.59 -12.02
C TYR A 203 25.65 -18.79 -11.16
N PHE A 204 24.66 -18.61 -10.29
CA PHE A 204 24.27 -19.60 -9.30
C PHE A 204 22.75 -19.66 -9.12
N ALA A 205 22.21 -20.88 -9.09
CA ALA A 205 20.82 -21.14 -8.71
C ALA A 205 20.72 -22.36 -7.80
N ALA A 206 19.95 -22.25 -6.71
CA ALA A 206 19.68 -23.37 -5.80
C ALA A 206 18.20 -23.48 -5.43
N GLY A 207 17.63 -24.67 -5.50
CA GLY A 207 16.26 -24.97 -5.09
C GLY A 207 15.68 -26.22 -5.72
N ASP A 208 14.36 -26.33 -5.83
CA ASP A 208 13.73 -27.53 -6.41
C ASP A 208 13.97 -27.62 -7.94
N HIS A 209 13.66 -26.52 -8.63
CA HIS A 209 13.94 -26.29 -10.05
C HIS A 209 14.98 -25.15 -10.18
N ALA A 210 16.22 -25.52 -10.47
CA ALA A 210 17.33 -24.57 -10.57
C ALA A 210 17.85 -24.44 -12.01
N ARG A 211 18.06 -23.21 -12.49
CA ARG A 211 18.69 -22.91 -13.79
C ARG A 211 19.74 -21.82 -13.63
N ALA A 212 20.99 -22.13 -13.91
CA ALA A 212 22.10 -21.17 -13.91
C ALA A 212 23.36 -21.75 -14.57
N MET A 213 24.49 -21.06 -14.51
CA MET A 213 25.78 -21.66 -14.82
C MET A 213 26.12 -22.80 -13.83
N ILE A 214 25.93 -22.56 -12.54
CA ILE A 214 26.02 -23.55 -11.46
C ILE A 214 24.60 -23.75 -10.90
N ALA A 215 24.00 -24.91 -11.16
CA ALA A 215 22.64 -25.22 -10.77
C ALA A 215 22.58 -26.38 -9.77
N LEU A 216 21.97 -26.13 -8.60
CA LEU A 216 21.75 -27.12 -7.54
C LEU A 216 20.24 -27.33 -7.39
N GLY A 217 19.74 -28.45 -7.92
CA GLY A 217 18.32 -28.82 -7.95
C GLY A 217 17.98 -29.90 -6.92
N GLU A 218 16.73 -29.96 -6.45
CA GLU A 218 16.20 -31.16 -5.76
C GLU A 218 15.51 -32.09 -6.76
N THR A 219 14.69 -31.55 -7.66
CA THR A 219 14.02 -32.32 -8.73
C THR A 219 14.63 -32.07 -10.09
N LYS A 220 14.95 -30.82 -10.45
CA LYS A 220 15.55 -30.47 -11.75
C LYS A 220 16.67 -29.44 -11.63
N ALA A 221 17.76 -29.66 -12.35
CA ALA A 221 18.91 -28.75 -12.42
C ALA A 221 19.38 -28.56 -13.87
N TYR A 222 19.39 -27.31 -14.33
CA TYR A 222 19.90 -26.90 -15.63
C TYR A 222 21.14 -26.02 -15.44
N GLY A 223 22.31 -26.68 -15.40
CA GLY A 223 23.63 -26.06 -15.21
C GLY A 223 24.48 -26.13 -16.48
N SER A 224 25.10 -25.03 -16.90
CA SER A 224 26.04 -25.06 -18.05
C SER A 224 27.47 -25.47 -17.65
N ALA A 225 27.95 -25.04 -16.48
CA ALA A 225 29.27 -25.40 -15.96
C ALA A 225 29.20 -26.52 -14.91
N PHE A 226 28.18 -26.50 -14.06
CA PHE A 226 27.97 -27.53 -13.04
C PHE A 226 26.49 -27.72 -12.76
N ARG A 227 26.06 -28.98 -12.62
CA ARG A 227 24.70 -29.35 -12.23
C ARG A 227 24.73 -30.50 -11.24
N LYS A 228 23.91 -30.39 -10.19
CA LYS A 228 23.69 -31.46 -9.22
C LYS A 228 22.22 -31.55 -8.87
N ILE A 229 21.74 -32.78 -8.71
CA ILE A 229 20.42 -33.09 -8.16
C ILE A 229 20.64 -33.78 -6.80
N GLY A 230 19.98 -33.27 -5.75
CA GLY A 230 20.10 -33.77 -4.38
C GLY A 230 21.29 -33.19 -3.59
N LYS A 231 21.68 -33.89 -2.51
CA LYS A 231 22.70 -33.40 -1.57
C LYS A 231 24.09 -33.34 -2.19
N LEU A 232 24.85 -32.31 -1.81
CA LEU A 232 26.24 -32.13 -2.23
C LEU A 232 27.19 -32.95 -1.35
N SER A 233 28.20 -33.55 -1.97
CA SER A 233 29.38 -34.09 -1.30
C SER A 233 30.41 -33.01 -1.01
N SER A 234 31.28 -33.21 -0.02
CA SER A 234 32.35 -32.27 0.37
C SER A 234 33.30 -31.95 -0.80
N THR A 235 33.54 -32.89 -1.71
CA THR A 235 34.34 -32.68 -2.92
C THR A 235 33.62 -31.76 -3.91
N GLU A 236 32.31 -31.95 -4.10
CA GLU A 236 31.47 -31.13 -4.97
C GLU A 236 31.37 -29.68 -4.47
N ILE A 237 31.28 -29.48 -3.15
CA ILE A 237 31.32 -28.14 -2.54
C ILE A 237 32.60 -27.40 -2.93
N THR A 238 33.74 -28.09 -2.91
CA THR A 238 35.04 -27.49 -3.28
C THR A 238 35.06 -27.10 -4.76
N THR A 239 34.55 -27.97 -5.64
CA THR A 239 34.41 -27.68 -7.08
C THR A 239 33.51 -26.48 -7.33
N VAL A 240 32.36 -26.39 -6.65
CA VAL A 240 31.44 -25.25 -6.77
C VAL A 240 32.12 -23.95 -6.35
N LYS A 241 32.85 -23.96 -5.22
CA LYS A 241 33.61 -22.79 -4.73
C LYS A 241 34.68 -22.33 -5.74
N ALA A 242 35.37 -23.28 -6.38
CA ALA A 242 36.35 -22.98 -7.42
C ALA A 242 35.71 -22.37 -8.67
N LEU A 243 34.61 -22.97 -9.16
CA LEU A 243 33.88 -22.47 -10.33
C LEU A 243 33.30 -21.07 -10.12
N LEU A 244 32.75 -20.81 -8.94
CA LEU A 244 32.31 -19.47 -8.55
C LEU A 244 33.46 -18.46 -8.58
N SER A 245 34.64 -18.86 -8.11
CA SER A 245 35.81 -17.96 -8.08
C SER A 245 36.40 -17.69 -9.46
N ALA A 246 36.26 -18.62 -10.41
CA ALA A 246 36.75 -18.46 -11.78
C ALA A 246 35.83 -17.60 -12.66
N ASN A 247 34.51 -17.65 -12.45
CA ASN A 247 33.53 -17.06 -13.37
C ASN A 247 32.84 -15.80 -12.84
N VAL A 248 32.84 -15.56 -11.52
CA VAL A 248 32.20 -14.36 -10.95
C VAL A 248 33.13 -13.15 -11.09
N PRO A 249 32.66 -12.03 -11.69
CA PRO A 249 33.46 -10.81 -11.83
C PRO A 249 33.91 -10.21 -10.50
N SER A 250 35.02 -9.46 -10.52
CA SER A 250 35.61 -8.85 -9.31
C SER A 250 34.66 -7.92 -8.55
N TYR A 251 33.72 -7.26 -9.22
CA TYR A 251 32.74 -6.38 -8.55
C TYR A 251 31.64 -7.14 -7.79
N LEU A 252 31.52 -8.47 -7.97
CA LEU A 252 30.57 -9.35 -7.29
C LEU A 252 31.25 -10.28 -6.27
N ILE A 253 32.49 -10.01 -5.86
CA ILE A 253 33.21 -10.81 -4.85
C ILE A 253 32.41 -10.89 -3.53
N TRP A 254 31.77 -9.79 -3.12
CA TRP A 254 30.93 -9.76 -1.92
C TRP A 254 29.78 -10.78 -1.99
N ALA A 255 29.11 -10.88 -3.16
CA ALA A 255 27.99 -11.78 -3.38
C ALA A 255 28.46 -13.23 -3.43
N LYS A 256 29.57 -13.47 -4.13
CA LYS A 256 30.24 -14.78 -4.18
C LYS A 256 30.54 -15.30 -2.77
N ASN A 257 31.16 -14.48 -1.92
CA ASN A 257 31.56 -14.88 -0.57
C ASN A 257 30.35 -15.26 0.28
N MET A 258 29.22 -14.54 0.17
CA MET A 258 27.98 -14.91 0.86
C MET A 258 27.47 -16.28 0.42
N ILE A 259 27.46 -16.56 -0.88
CA ILE A 259 27.02 -17.86 -1.40
C ILE A 259 27.96 -18.99 -0.99
N GLN A 260 29.27 -18.75 -0.93
CA GLN A 260 30.22 -19.76 -0.46
C GLN A 260 29.99 -20.13 1.02
N VAL A 261 29.59 -19.17 1.86
CA VAL A 261 29.19 -19.43 3.25
C VAL A 261 27.89 -20.24 3.29
N PHE A 262 26.93 -19.94 2.42
CA PHE A 262 25.65 -20.67 2.35
C PHE A 262 25.80 -22.15 1.93
N ILE A 263 26.81 -22.48 1.12
CA ILE A 263 27.06 -23.85 0.63
C ILE A 263 27.99 -24.66 1.56
N SER A 264 28.60 -24.03 2.57
CA SER A 264 29.54 -24.68 3.50
C SER A 264 28.80 -25.50 4.56
#